data_AF-A0A1W9MEI1-F1
#
_entry.id   AF-A0A1W9MEI1-F1
#
_cell.length_a   1.000
_cell.length_b   1.000
_cell.length_c   1.000
_cell.angle_alpha   90.00
_cell.angle_beta   90.00
_cell.angle_gamma   90.00
#
_symmetry.space_group_name_H-M   'P 1'
#
loop_
_entity.id
_entity.type
_entity.pdbx_description
1 polymer ?
#
loop_
_entity_poly.entity_id
_entity_poly.type
_entity_poly.pdbx_seq_one_letter_code
_entity_poly.pdbx_strand_id
1 'polypeptide(L)'
;MTIADQTPCLLKTKVNIKKNRLQLTVGGTITEARLDAFYTDIRFGVADLQPGFAVITDLTACNYAHLSCVPAFRKIMHYLLANKVGNVVRVMSQQNLIFRQILNLTARFHGYKVCYVSSMEEAEQYLDQAQHRQQLRFCIRQEVGITVAGQRTTGSLIDISTSGCAIEAAGALPDATEIFLELNLGDGDKTEEQLFVIKAEVTRSDENGFATKFLDFSDSDQERLHQCLVKMVQHEEWKLILPQQDE
;
A
#
# COMPACT_ATOMS: atom_id res chain seq x y z
N MET A 1 18.59 33.44 21.59
CA MET A 1 17.57 33.07 22.59
C MET A 1 16.43 32.41 21.82
N THR A 2 16.54 31.10 21.61
CA THR A 2 15.65 30.35 20.72
C THR A 2 14.45 29.92 21.56
N ILE A 3 13.28 30.50 21.29
CA ILE A 3 12.02 29.99 21.84
C ILE A 3 11.85 28.61 21.22
N ALA A 4 12.13 27.57 22.00
CA ALA A 4 11.81 26.21 21.61
C ALA A 4 10.29 26.14 21.48
N ASP A 5 9.81 26.11 20.24
CA ASP A 5 8.43 25.84 19.89
C ASP A 5 8.09 24.42 20.35
N GLN A 6 7.74 24.27 21.63
CA GLN A 6 7.30 23.02 22.23
C GLN A 6 5.83 22.80 21.85
N THR A 7 5.55 22.67 20.55
CA THR A 7 4.27 22.12 20.14
C THR A 7 4.19 20.69 20.71
N PRO A 8 3.22 20.37 21.60
CA PRO A 8 3.16 19.09 22.26
C PRO A 8 2.96 17.96 21.23
N CYS A 9 3.69 16.86 21.43
CA CYS A 9 3.54 15.64 20.65
C CYS A 9 2.12 15.08 20.83
N LEU A 10 1.39 14.92 19.74
CA LEU A 10 0.04 14.35 19.68
C LEU A 10 0.08 13.05 18.89
N LEU A 11 0.12 11.93 19.59
CA LEU A 11 -0.03 10.59 19.01
C LEU A 11 -1.26 9.96 19.62
N LYS A 12 -2.23 9.57 18.78
CA LYS A 12 -3.48 8.98 19.25
C LYS A 12 -3.98 7.92 18.29
N THR A 13 -4.40 6.78 18.84
CA THR A 13 -5.13 5.75 18.11
C THR A 13 -6.61 5.80 18.51
N LYS A 14 -7.48 5.49 17.56
CA LYS A 14 -8.91 5.29 17.80
C LYS A 14 -9.41 4.17 16.91
N VAL A 15 -10.01 3.17 17.52
CA VAL A 15 -10.58 2.01 16.83
C VAL A 15 -12.08 2.24 16.66
N ASN A 16 -12.57 2.04 15.45
CA ASN A 16 -14.00 2.01 15.13
C ASN A 16 -14.37 0.62 14.62
N ILE A 17 -14.71 -0.26 15.56
CA ILE A 17 -15.07 -1.67 15.28
C ILE A 17 -16.25 -1.74 14.31
N LYS A 18 -17.26 -0.89 14.48
CA LYS A 18 -18.47 -0.88 13.63
C LYS A 18 -18.15 -0.60 12.16
N LYS A 19 -17.19 0.28 11.89
CA LYS A 19 -16.75 0.60 10.52
C LYS A 19 -15.53 -0.21 10.07
N ASN A 20 -15.02 -1.12 10.90
CA ASN A 20 -13.75 -1.82 10.71
C ASN A 20 -12.60 -0.87 10.35
N ARG A 21 -12.38 0.17 11.17
CA ARG A 21 -11.42 1.26 10.90
C ARG A 21 -10.47 1.54 12.05
N LEU A 22 -9.22 1.80 11.70
CA LEU A 22 -8.22 2.36 12.59
C LEU A 22 -7.96 3.82 12.21
N GLN A 23 -8.15 4.74 13.15
CA GLN A 23 -7.84 6.16 13.00
C GLN A 23 -6.57 6.47 13.81
N LEU A 24 -5.58 7.05 13.14
CA LEU A 24 -4.29 7.45 13.68
C LEU A 24 -4.19 8.96 13.58
N THR A 25 -3.91 9.65 14.68
CA THR A 25 -3.59 11.08 14.68
C THR A 25 -2.13 11.24 15.04
N VAL A 26 -1.39 11.95 14.18
CA VAL A 26 0.03 12.25 14.35
C VAL A 26 0.23 13.77 14.21
N GLY A 27 0.61 14.42 15.31
CA GLY A 27 0.79 15.85 15.40
C GLY A 27 1.92 16.28 16.32
N GLY A 28 2.35 17.54 16.18
CA GLY A 28 3.46 18.12 16.93
C GLY A 28 4.83 17.57 16.53
N THR A 29 5.76 17.61 17.48
CA THR A 29 7.14 17.11 17.29
C THR A 29 7.21 15.63 17.67
N ILE A 30 7.51 14.78 16.68
CA ILE A 30 7.57 13.32 16.88
C ILE A 30 9.01 12.89 17.18
N THR A 31 9.18 12.11 18.24
CA THR A 31 10.44 11.43 18.58
C THR A 31 10.30 9.93 18.39
N GLU A 32 11.41 9.24 18.18
CA GLU A 32 11.44 7.78 18.00
C GLU A 32 10.80 7.03 19.18
N ALA A 33 11.17 7.37 20.41
CA ALA A 33 10.60 6.76 21.62
C ALA A 33 9.07 6.92 21.72
N ARG A 34 8.52 8.07 21.27
CA ARG A 34 7.08 8.30 21.22
C ARG A 34 6.41 7.46 20.14
N LEU A 35 7.09 7.29 19.00
CA LEU A 35 6.59 6.51 17.89
C LEU A 35 6.60 4.99 18.19
N ASP A 36 7.55 4.50 18.98
CA ASP A 36 7.55 3.12 19.48
C ASP A 36 6.41 2.83 20.47
N ALA A 37 6.13 3.76 21.39
CA ALA A 37 4.96 3.68 22.25
C ALA A 37 3.67 3.65 21.40
N PHE A 38 3.58 4.56 20.42
CA PHE A 38 2.46 4.62 19.49
C PHE A 38 2.29 3.37 18.64
N TYR A 39 3.39 2.72 18.23
CA TYR A 39 3.35 1.43 17.55
C TYR A 39 2.67 0.35 18.41
N THR A 40 2.90 0.37 19.72
CA THR A 40 2.24 -0.55 20.65
C THR A 40 0.73 -0.30 20.69
N ASP A 41 0.30 0.97 20.76
CA ASP A 41 -1.13 1.33 20.70
C ASP A 41 -1.79 0.90 19.38
N ILE A 42 -1.05 1.00 18.27
CA ILE A 42 -1.51 0.52 16.96
C ILE A 42 -1.73 -0.99 16.99
N ARG A 43 -0.80 -1.76 17.58
CA ARG A 43 -0.93 -3.21 17.68
C ARG A 43 -2.17 -3.63 18.46
N PHE A 44 -2.43 -2.97 19.59
CA PHE A 44 -3.65 -3.24 20.35
C PHE A 44 -4.89 -2.88 19.54
N GLY A 45 -4.89 -1.72 18.88
CA GLY A 45 -6.05 -1.31 18.09
C GLY A 45 -6.35 -2.21 16.88
N VAL A 46 -5.32 -2.79 16.26
CA VAL A 46 -5.46 -3.73 15.13
C VAL A 46 -5.99 -5.09 15.59
N ALA A 47 -5.66 -5.54 16.80
CA ALA A 47 -6.10 -6.84 17.31
C ALA A 47 -7.64 -6.96 17.41
N ASP A 48 -8.34 -5.82 17.56
CA ASP A 48 -9.80 -5.75 17.64
C ASP A 48 -10.49 -5.63 16.27
N LEU A 49 -9.73 -5.56 15.18
CA LEU A 49 -10.23 -5.31 13.83
C LEU A 49 -10.22 -6.58 12.98
N GLN A 50 -11.16 -6.67 12.04
CA GLN A 50 -11.23 -7.76 11.07
C GLN A 50 -10.28 -7.49 9.90
N PRO A 51 -9.72 -8.53 9.24
CA PRO A 51 -8.98 -8.37 8.00
C PRO A 51 -9.70 -7.48 6.97
N GLY A 52 -8.93 -6.72 6.21
CA GLY A 52 -9.46 -5.70 5.28
C GLY A 52 -9.83 -4.38 5.96
N PHE A 53 -9.48 -4.18 7.24
CA PHE A 53 -9.74 -2.93 7.94
C PHE A 53 -9.07 -1.74 7.26
N ALA A 54 -9.75 -0.60 7.23
CA ALA A 54 -9.19 0.61 6.65
C ALA A 54 -8.43 1.43 7.69
N VAL A 55 -7.42 2.17 7.24
CA VAL A 55 -6.63 3.06 8.10
C VAL A 55 -6.80 4.50 7.61
N ILE A 56 -7.12 5.40 8.53
CA ILE A 56 -7.03 6.84 8.31
C ILE A 56 -5.89 7.36 9.17
N THR A 57 -4.89 7.98 8.54
CA THR A 57 -3.80 8.66 9.24
C THR A 57 -3.93 10.17 9.05
N ASP A 58 -4.33 10.86 10.11
CA ASP A 58 -4.37 12.31 10.17
C ASP A 58 -2.99 12.88 10.53
N LEU A 59 -2.42 13.61 9.57
CA LEU A 59 -1.12 14.27 9.66
C LEU A 59 -1.28 15.80 9.63
N THR A 60 -2.49 16.34 9.76
CA THR A 60 -2.76 17.78 9.61
C THR A 60 -2.02 18.64 10.62
N ALA A 61 -1.85 18.14 11.84
CA ALA A 61 -1.11 18.80 12.92
C ALA A 61 0.37 18.39 13.01
N CYS A 62 0.88 17.60 12.07
CA CYS A 62 2.28 17.19 12.06
C CYS A 62 3.15 18.36 11.60
N ASN A 63 4.04 18.84 12.48
CA ASN A 63 4.90 20.02 12.23
C ASN A 63 6.36 19.63 11.91
N TYR A 64 6.80 18.45 12.32
CA TYR A 64 8.14 17.98 12.02
C TYR A 64 8.24 16.47 12.20
N ALA A 65 8.66 15.76 11.14
CA ALA A 65 9.06 14.37 11.23
C ALA A 65 10.57 14.32 10.98
N HIS A 66 11.35 14.01 12.02
CA HIS A 66 12.78 13.79 11.85
C HIS A 66 12.99 12.52 11.00
N LEU A 67 14.01 12.49 10.13
CA LEU A 67 14.33 11.31 9.31
C LEU A 67 14.57 10.05 10.15
N SER A 68 14.92 10.19 11.43
CA SER A 68 15.02 9.06 12.37
C SER A 68 13.69 8.36 12.65
N CYS A 69 12.55 8.95 12.32
CA CYS A 69 11.24 8.31 12.49
C CYS A 69 10.90 7.33 11.37
N VAL A 70 11.67 7.33 10.27
CA VAL A 70 11.48 6.47 9.10
C VAL A 70 11.38 4.99 9.46
N PRO A 71 12.32 4.41 10.26
CA PRO A 71 12.27 2.98 10.59
C PRO A 71 10.99 2.59 11.34
N ALA A 72 10.52 3.45 12.25
CA ALA A 72 9.31 3.19 13.01
C ALA A 72 8.04 3.30 12.15
N PHE A 73 7.97 4.25 11.21
CA PHE A 73 6.89 4.28 10.21
C PHE A 73 6.87 3.01 9.35
N ARG A 74 8.04 2.50 8.95
CA ARG A 74 8.14 1.24 8.20
C ARG A 74 7.67 0.05 9.02
N LYS A 75 8.07 -0.02 10.29
CA LYS A 75 7.60 -1.05 11.24
C LYS A 75 6.06 -1.03 11.38
N ILE A 76 5.46 0.16 11.49
CA ILE A 76 4.00 0.33 11.47
C ILE A 76 3.42 -0.18 10.15
N MET A 77 3.98 0.24 9.02
CA MET A 77 3.52 -0.14 7.68
C MET A 77 3.54 -1.66 7.47
N HIS A 78 4.66 -2.31 7.78
CA HIS A 78 4.82 -3.76 7.66
C HIS A 78 3.87 -4.51 8.58
N TYR A 79 3.64 -4.00 9.80
CA TYR A 79 2.68 -4.59 10.71
C TYR A 79 1.25 -4.50 10.15
N LEU A 80 0.84 -3.34 9.61
CA LEU A 80 -0.47 -3.18 8.99
C LEU A 80 -0.65 -4.14 7.80
N LEU A 81 0.37 -4.27 6.95
CA LEU A 81 0.41 -5.21 5.82
C LEU A 81 0.23 -6.67 6.25
N ALA A 82 1.01 -7.10 7.26
CA ALA A 82 0.94 -8.44 7.80
C ALA A 82 -0.43 -8.77 8.42
N ASN A 83 -1.15 -7.75 8.90
CA ASN A 83 -2.50 -7.88 9.44
C ASN A 83 -3.60 -7.59 8.42
N LYS A 84 -3.28 -7.65 7.11
CA LYS A 84 -4.25 -7.53 6.02
C LYS A 84 -5.02 -6.21 6.03
N VAL A 85 -4.34 -5.10 6.27
CA VAL A 85 -4.92 -3.76 6.08
C VAL A 85 -5.52 -3.63 4.67
N GLY A 86 -6.69 -3.00 4.58
CA GLY A 86 -7.35 -2.64 3.32
C GLY A 86 -6.95 -1.22 2.89
N ASN A 87 -7.93 -0.38 2.57
CA ASN A 87 -7.64 0.98 2.11
C ASN A 87 -6.93 1.83 3.18
N VAL A 88 -5.87 2.53 2.76
CA VAL A 88 -5.13 3.47 3.62
C VAL A 88 -5.28 4.89 3.08
N VAL A 89 -5.80 5.77 3.92
CA VAL A 89 -6.03 7.18 3.63
C VAL A 89 -5.16 8.05 4.53
N ARG A 90 -4.53 9.07 3.98
CA ARG A 90 -3.78 10.08 4.73
C ARG A 90 -4.44 11.44 4.59
N VAL A 91 -4.79 12.04 5.72
CA VAL A 91 -5.34 13.40 5.79
C VAL A 91 -4.19 14.37 5.99
N MET A 92 -4.02 15.31 5.06
CA MET A 92 -2.91 16.27 5.08
C MET A 92 -3.37 17.64 4.60
N SER A 93 -2.83 18.72 5.17
CA SER A 93 -3.03 20.06 4.61
C SER A 93 -2.08 20.27 3.41
N GLN A 94 -2.60 20.83 2.31
CA GLN A 94 -1.82 21.05 1.07
C GLN A 94 -0.68 22.07 1.23
N GLN A 95 -0.66 22.84 2.32
CA GLN A 95 0.21 24.00 2.51
C GLN A 95 1.48 23.69 3.31
N ASN A 96 1.60 22.49 3.90
CA ASN A 96 2.73 22.15 4.77
C ASN A 96 3.94 21.63 3.97
N LEU A 97 5.13 22.20 4.15
CA LEU A 97 6.39 21.72 3.55
C LEU A 97 6.69 20.24 3.86
N ILE A 98 6.17 19.76 5.00
CA ILE A 98 6.22 18.35 5.44
C ILE A 98 5.47 17.44 4.47
N PHE A 99 4.42 17.93 3.79
CA PHE A 99 3.73 17.20 2.74
C PHE A 99 4.72 16.70 1.68
N ARG A 100 5.63 17.58 1.23
CA ARG A 100 6.65 17.20 0.25
C ARG A 100 7.66 16.22 0.82
N GLN A 101 8.05 16.37 2.08
CA GLN A 101 9.01 15.46 2.72
C GLN A 101 8.42 14.06 2.92
N ILE A 102 7.17 13.97 3.43
CA ILE A 102 6.46 12.70 3.61
C ILE A 102 6.12 12.08 2.26
N LEU A 103 5.66 12.86 1.27
CA LEU A 103 5.43 12.33 -0.08
C LEU A 103 6.72 11.81 -0.69
N ASN A 104 7.81 12.57 -0.66
CA ASN A 104 9.09 12.12 -1.22
C ASN A 104 9.64 10.90 -0.47
N LEU A 105 9.46 10.84 0.84
CA LEU A 105 9.89 9.71 1.64
C LEU A 105 9.03 8.46 1.36
N THR A 106 7.72 8.62 1.28
CA THR A 106 6.78 7.50 1.13
C THR A 106 6.60 7.07 -0.32
N ALA A 107 6.87 7.94 -1.29
CA ALA A 107 7.01 7.59 -2.70
C ALA A 107 8.21 6.67 -2.96
N ARG A 108 9.20 6.64 -2.05
CA ARG A 108 10.33 5.72 -2.13
C ARG A 108 10.06 4.37 -1.45
N PHE A 109 9.02 4.28 -0.64
CA PHE A 109 8.56 3.01 -0.08
C PHE A 109 7.58 2.38 -1.07
N HIS A 110 8.10 1.47 -1.90
CA HIS A 110 7.29 0.58 -2.72
C HIS A 110 6.55 -0.36 -1.77
N GLY A 111 5.31 -0.01 -1.42
CA GLY A 111 4.52 -0.74 -0.46
C GLY A 111 3.10 -0.88 -0.94
N TYR A 112 2.24 0.00 -0.44
CA TYR A 112 0.85 0.05 -0.86
C TYR A 112 0.43 1.44 -1.33
N LYS A 113 -0.63 1.45 -2.12
CA LYS A 113 -1.26 2.66 -2.62
C LYS A 113 -1.96 3.40 -1.48
N VAL A 114 -1.58 4.66 -1.29
CA VAL A 114 -2.18 5.56 -0.31
C VAL A 114 -3.08 6.55 -1.03
N CYS A 115 -4.29 6.77 -0.51
CA CYS A 115 -5.12 7.89 -0.91
C CYS A 115 -4.81 9.10 -0.03
N TYR A 116 -4.60 10.27 -0.62
CA TYR A 116 -4.38 11.52 0.10
C TYR A 116 -5.60 12.40 -0.04
N VAL A 117 -6.08 12.92 1.09
CA VAL A 117 -7.27 13.77 1.17
C VAL A 117 -6.98 14.98 2.07
N SER A 118 -7.81 16.00 1.96
CA SER A 118 -7.63 17.28 2.63
C SER A 118 -8.29 17.38 4.00
N SER A 119 -9.31 16.54 4.26
CA SER A 119 -10.05 16.54 5.53
C SER A 119 -10.43 15.15 6.01
N MET A 120 -10.80 15.07 7.29
CA MET A 120 -11.28 13.82 7.90
C MET A 120 -12.63 13.39 7.30
N GLU A 121 -13.48 14.35 6.95
CA GLU A 121 -14.75 14.11 6.30
C GLU A 121 -14.56 13.48 4.92
N GLU A 122 -13.62 14.00 4.14
CA GLU A 122 -13.26 13.45 2.82
C GLU A 122 -12.69 12.03 2.95
N ALA A 123 -11.87 11.75 3.98
CA ALA A 123 -11.36 10.42 4.26
C ALA A 123 -12.48 9.41 4.56
N GLU A 124 -13.42 9.79 5.42
CA GLU A 124 -14.56 8.95 5.77
C GLU A 124 -15.47 8.70 4.57
N GLN A 125 -15.75 9.73 3.77
CA GLN A 125 -16.53 9.60 2.53
C GLN A 125 -15.86 8.67 1.52
N TYR A 126 -14.55 8.84 1.30
CA TYR A 126 -13.77 7.97 0.43
C TYR A 126 -13.87 6.51 0.86
N LEU A 127 -13.70 6.23 2.16
CA LEU A 127 -13.76 4.87 2.68
C LEU A 127 -15.18 4.29 2.72
N ASP A 128 -16.20 5.12 2.90
CA ASP A 128 -17.61 4.70 2.82
C ASP A 128 -17.98 4.31 1.37
N GLN A 129 -17.48 5.05 0.37
CA GLN A 129 -17.69 4.72 -1.06
C GLN A 129 -16.83 3.54 -1.54
N ALA A 130 -15.61 3.40 -1.02
CA ALA A 130 -14.67 2.36 -1.39
C ALA A 130 -15.03 0.97 -0.81
N GLN A 131 -16.13 0.83 -0.07
CA GLN A 131 -16.58 -0.44 0.51
C GLN A 131 -16.78 -1.58 -0.52
N HIS A 132 -16.83 -1.28 -1.82
CA HIS A 132 -16.89 -2.29 -2.88
C HIS A 132 -15.51 -2.75 -3.39
N ARG A 133 -14.42 -2.04 -3.08
CA ARG A 133 -13.04 -2.31 -3.53
C ARG A 133 -12.11 -2.38 -2.30
N GLN A 134 -12.44 -3.23 -1.34
CA GLN A 134 -11.79 -3.29 -0.01
C GLN A 134 -10.36 -3.85 0.00
N GLN A 135 -9.70 -3.95 -1.16
CA GLN A 135 -8.41 -4.62 -1.24
C GLN A 135 -7.28 -3.64 -1.42
N LEU A 136 -6.30 -3.78 -0.53
CA LEU A 136 -5.03 -3.08 -0.62
C LEU A 136 -4.39 -3.36 -1.98
N ARG A 137 -3.92 -2.29 -2.62
CA ARG A 137 -3.15 -2.37 -3.85
C ARG A 137 -1.68 -2.15 -3.54
N PHE A 138 -0.85 -3.07 -3.97
CA PHE A 138 0.60 -3.04 -3.88
C PHE A 138 1.16 -2.40 -5.14
N CYS A 139 2.08 -1.45 -4.97
CA CYS A 139 2.76 -0.80 -6.10
C CYS A 139 4.12 -1.48 -6.29
N ILE A 140 4.17 -2.49 -7.15
CA ILE A 140 5.36 -3.31 -7.41
C ILE A 140 5.66 -3.28 -8.91
N ARG A 141 6.93 -3.07 -9.27
CA ARG A 141 7.37 -3.08 -10.67
C ARG A 141 7.84 -4.48 -11.03
N GLN A 142 6.93 -5.29 -11.55
CA GLN A 142 7.21 -6.65 -11.95
C GLN A 142 6.72 -6.88 -13.39
N GLU A 143 7.53 -7.56 -14.20
CA GLU A 143 7.10 -8.01 -15.52
C GLU A 143 6.00 -9.06 -15.38
N VAL A 144 4.95 -8.94 -16.20
CA VAL A 144 3.83 -9.88 -16.28
C VAL A 144 3.74 -10.45 -17.69
N GLY A 145 3.66 -11.78 -17.77
CA GLY A 145 3.30 -12.45 -19.02
C GLY A 145 1.79 -12.35 -19.25
N ILE A 146 1.38 -11.98 -20.45
CA ILE A 146 -0.03 -11.80 -20.81
C ILE A 146 -0.32 -12.73 -21.97
N THR A 147 -1.30 -13.61 -21.83
CA THR A 147 -1.74 -14.49 -22.92
C THR A 147 -3.17 -14.17 -23.31
N VAL A 148 -3.37 -13.80 -24.58
CA VAL A 148 -4.69 -13.47 -25.16
C VAL A 148 -4.87 -14.30 -26.44
N ALA A 149 -5.94 -15.09 -26.54
CA ALA A 149 -6.21 -15.94 -27.69
C ALA A 149 -5.00 -16.80 -28.15
N GLY A 150 -4.19 -17.28 -27.19
CA GLY A 150 -2.99 -18.09 -27.46
C GLY A 150 -1.75 -17.31 -27.87
N GLN A 151 -1.84 -15.99 -28.05
CA GLN A 151 -0.68 -15.12 -28.27
C GLN A 151 -0.16 -14.60 -26.93
N ARG A 152 1.15 -14.78 -26.71
CA ARG A 152 1.82 -14.30 -25.51
C ARG A 152 2.53 -12.98 -25.78
N THR A 153 2.27 -12.00 -24.94
CA THR A 153 2.99 -10.72 -24.86
C THR A 153 3.47 -10.50 -23.43
N THR A 154 4.18 -9.40 -23.19
CA THR A 154 4.62 -8.99 -21.86
C THR A 154 4.15 -7.57 -21.56
N GLY A 155 4.01 -7.27 -20.28
CA GLY A 155 3.73 -5.93 -19.75
C GLY A 155 4.41 -5.73 -18.40
N SER A 156 4.19 -4.58 -17.79
CA SER A 156 4.71 -4.23 -16.47
C SER A 156 3.56 -3.96 -15.51
N LEU A 157 3.61 -4.52 -14.30
CA LEU A 157 2.65 -4.21 -13.26
C LEU A 157 2.80 -2.74 -12.82
N ILE A 158 1.67 -2.03 -12.79
CA ILE A 158 1.55 -0.70 -12.18
C ILE A 158 1.18 -0.87 -10.71
N ASP A 159 0.10 -1.61 -10.44
CA ASP A 159 -0.33 -1.99 -9.10
C ASP A 159 -1.13 -3.31 -9.11
N ILE A 160 -1.13 -4.05 -8.01
CA ILE A 160 -1.79 -5.36 -7.88
C ILE A 160 -2.47 -5.52 -6.53
N SER A 161 -3.59 -6.24 -6.50
CA SER A 161 -4.31 -6.68 -5.30
C SER A 161 -4.64 -8.17 -5.43
N THR A 162 -5.32 -8.75 -4.44
CA THR A 162 -5.75 -10.15 -4.51
C THR A 162 -6.92 -10.40 -5.47
N SER A 163 -7.55 -9.36 -6.04
CA SER A 163 -8.69 -9.47 -6.97
C SER A 163 -8.43 -8.87 -8.35
N GLY A 164 -7.25 -8.32 -8.61
CA GLY A 164 -6.97 -7.66 -9.87
C GLY A 164 -5.71 -6.82 -9.87
N CYS A 165 -5.23 -6.45 -11.05
CA CYS A 165 -4.07 -5.60 -11.24
C CYS A 165 -4.29 -4.53 -12.32
N ALA A 166 -3.41 -3.54 -12.36
CA ALA A 166 -3.25 -2.62 -13.48
C ALA A 166 -1.91 -2.91 -14.14
N ILE A 167 -1.91 -2.99 -15.46
CA ILE A 167 -0.76 -3.40 -16.27
C ILE A 167 -0.50 -2.31 -17.30
N GLU A 168 0.74 -1.87 -17.39
CA GLU A 168 1.28 -1.08 -18.50
C GLU A 168 1.73 -2.04 -19.60
N ALA A 169 1.19 -1.90 -20.82
CA ALA A 169 1.51 -2.79 -21.93
C ALA A 169 1.33 -2.09 -23.28
N ALA A 170 2.06 -2.54 -24.29
CA ALA A 170 1.90 -2.03 -25.64
C ALA A 170 0.57 -2.51 -26.25
N GLY A 171 -0.37 -1.58 -26.41
CA GLY A 171 -1.66 -1.81 -27.04
C GLY A 171 -2.80 -2.01 -26.04
N ALA A 172 -3.89 -1.28 -26.24
CA ALA A 172 -5.10 -1.43 -25.47
C ALA A 172 -5.81 -2.75 -25.84
N LEU A 173 -6.21 -3.51 -24.83
CA LEU A 173 -7.12 -4.65 -25.01
C LEU A 173 -8.57 -4.15 -24.88
N PRO A 174 -9.54 -4.69 -25.63
CA PRO A 174 -10.94 -4.32 -25.43
C PRO A 174 -11.44 -4.69 -24.03
N ASP A 175 -12.38 -3.91 -23.50
CA ASP A 175 -13.08 -4.25 -22.26
C ASP A 175 -13.77 -5.62 -22.37
N ALA A 176 -13.91 -6.31 -21.25
CA ALA A 176 -14.43 -7.67 -21.13
C ALA A 176 -13.61 -8.77 -21.85
N THR A 177 -12.40 -8.45 -22.34
CA THR A 177 -11.50 -9.48 -22.90
C THR A 177 -10.99 -10.40 -21.79
N GLU A 178 -11.18 -11.72 -21.94
CA GLU A 178 -10.57 -12.73 -21.07
C GLU A 178 -9.10 -12.95 -21.44
N ILE A 179 -8.24 -13.00 -20.43
CA ILE A 179 -6.79 -13.17 -20.57
C ILE A 179 -6.26 -14.13 -19.50
N PHE A 180 -5.05 -14.64 -19.71
CA PHE A 180 -4.27 -15.29 -18.66
C PHE A 180 -3.05 -14.45 -18.32
N LEU A 181 -2.84 -14.23 -17.02
CA LEU A 181 -1.70 -13.51 -16.47
C LEU A 181 -0.72 -14.50 -15.86
N GLU A 182 0.54 -14.43 -16.26
CA GLU A 182 1.66 -15.15 -15.64
C GLU A 182 2.46 -14.16 -14.79
N LEU A 183 2.33 -14.28 -13.47
CA LEU A 183 3.06 -13.46 -12.50
C LEU A 183 4.14 -14.32 -11.84
N ASN A 184 5.38 -13.86 -11.93
CA ASN A 184 6.49 -14.42 -11.17
C ASN A 184 6.92 -13.42 -10.11
N LEU A 185 6.63 -13.72 -8.85
CA LEU A 185 6.90 -12.86 -7.69
C LEU A 185 8.17 -13.29 -6.94
N GLY A 186 9.02 -14.11 -7.55
CA GLY A 186 10.28 -14.58 -6.96
C GLY A 186 11.49 -13.71 -7.29
N ASP A 187 12.48 -13.71 -6.40
CA ASP A 187 13.70 -12.89 -6.51
C ASP A 187 14.81 -13.56 -7.35
N GLY A 188 14.42 -14.21 -8.47
CA GLY A 188 15.33 -14.86 -9.41
C GLY A 188 15.31 -16.39 -9.36
N ASP A 189 15.18 -17.00 -8.19
CA ASP A 189 14.93 -18.44 -8.05
C ASP A 189 13.44 -18.73 -8.26
N LYS A 190 13.12 -19.35 -9.40
CA LYS A 190 11.75 -19.74 -9.78
C LYS A 190 11.29 -20.91 -8.91
N THR A 191 10.96 -20.64 -7.66
CA THR A 191 10.21 -21.60 -6.84
C THR A 191 8.77 -21.64 -7.36
N GLU A 192 8.21 -22.84 -7.51
CA GLU A 192 6.82 -23.01 -7.99
C GLU A 192 5.82 -22.25 -7.10
N GLU A 193 6.16 -22.04 -5.83
CA GLU A 193 5.36 -21.32 -4.85
C GLU A 193 5.17 -19.83 -5.16
N GLN A 194 5.98 -19.25 -6.06
CA GLN A 194 5.96 -17.82 -6.41
C GLN A 194 5.46 -17.55 -7.84
N LEU A 195 5.13 -18.61 -8.57
CA LEU A 195 4.50 -18.51 -9.89
C LEU A 195 2.96 -18.54 -9.73
N PHE A 196 2.30 -17.62 -10.43
CA PHE A 196 0.85 -17.56 -10.51
C PHE A 196 0.44 -17.50 -11.98
N VAL A 197 -0.49 -18.37 -12.36
CA VAL A 197 -1.18 -18.30 -13.64
C VAL A 197 -2.64 -18.00 -13.33
N ILE A 198 -3.06 -16.76 -13.60
CA ILE A 198 -4.34 -16.22 -13.16
C ILE A 198 -5.21 -15.94 -14.37
N LYS A 199 -6.41 -16.53 -14.42
CA LYS A 199 -7.43 -16.14 -15.40
C LYS A 199 -7.97 -14.76 -14.98
N ALA A 200 -8.09 -13.83 -15.93
CA ALA A 200 -8.54 -12.48 -15.64
C ALA A 200 -9.40 -11.92 -16.77
N GLU A 201 -10.15 -10.86 -16.47
CA GLU A 201 -10.94 -10.11 -17.44
C GLU A 201 -10.51 -8.64 -17.42
N VAL A 202 -10.33 -8.06 -18.61
CA VAL A 202 -10.08 -6.62 -18.76
C VAL A 202 -11.33 -5.83 -18.37
N THR A 203 -11.19 -4.93 -17.41
CA THR A 203 -12.29 -4.12 -16.86
C THR A 203 -12.31 -2.68 -17.35
N ARG A 204 -11.16 -2.20 -17.82
CA ARG A 204 -10.95 -0.89 -18.44
C ARG A 204 -9.62 -0.89 -19.15
N SER A 205 -9.52 -0.10 -20.21
CA SER A 205 -8.29 0.14 -20.94
C SER A 205 -8.08 1.62 -21.23
N ASP A 206 -6.82 2.01 -21.34
CA ASP A 206 -6.38 3.34 -21.76
C ASP A 206 -5.22 3.23 -22.75
N GLU A 207 -4.62 4.36 -23.12
CA GLU A 207 -3.53 4.44 -24.10
C GLU A 207 -2.22 3.78 -23.62
N ASN A 208 -2.05 3.63 -22.30
CA ASN A 208 -0.80 3.16 -21.70
C ASN A 208 -0.94 1.73 -21.14
N GLY A 209 -2.15 1.20 -21.04
CA GLY A 209 -2.38 -0.13 -20.52
C GLY A 209 -3.83 -0.45 -20.21
N PHE A 210 -4.03 -1.34 -19.26
CA PHE A 210 -5.37 -1.80 -18.88
C PHE A 210 -5.41 -2.31 -17.43
N ALA A 211 -6.61 -2.36 -16.85
CA ALA A 211 -6.84 -2.95 -15.54
C ALA A 211 -7.71 -4.19 -15.64
N THR A 212 -7.42 -5.17 -14.79
CA THR A 212 -8.02 -6.49 -14.83
C THR A 212 -8.69 -6.81 -13.50
N LYS A 213 -9.73 -7.66 -13.56
CA LYS A 213 -10.25 -8.39 -12.41
C LYS A 213 -9.86 -9.86 -12.56
N PHE A 214 -9.45 -10.50 -11.47
CA PHE A 214 -9.14 -11.92 -11.46
C PHE A 214 -10.45 -12.73 -11.45
N LEU A 215 -10.47 -13.79 -12.26
CA LEU A 215 -11.57 -14.73 -12.38
C LEU A 215 -11.19 -16.05 -11.70
N ASP A 216 -12.15 -16.66 -11.00
CA ASP A 216 -11.99 -17.99 -10.39
C ASP A 216 -10.77 -18.12 -9.45
N PHE A 217 -10.35 -17.02 -8.82
CA PHE A 217 -9.16 -16.98 -7.98
C PHE A 217 -9.49 -17.35 -6.53
N SER A 218 -9.10 -18.57 -6.13
CA SER A 218 -9.48 -19.18 -4.85
C SER A 218 -9.00 -18.37 -3.64
N ASP A 219 -9.69 -18.48 -2.50
CA ASP A 219 -9.26 -17.83 -1.25
C ASP A 219 -7.85 -18.25 -0.82
N SER A 220 -7.46 -19.51 -1.06
CA SER A 220 -6.11 -20.00 -0.81
C SER A 220 -5.06 -19.35 -1.72
N ASP A 221 -5.38 -19.14 -2.99
CA ASP A 221 -4.46 -18.45 -3.93
C ASP A 221 -4.39 -16.95 -3.64
N GLN A 222 -5.51 -16.33 -3.23
CA GLN A 222 -5.54 -14.95 -2.75
C GLN A 222 -4.63 -14.77 -1.53
N GLU A 223 -4.72 -15.69 -0.56
CA GLU A 223 -3.85 -15.65 0.61
C GLU A 223 -2.38 -15.84 0.25
N ARG A 224 -2.08 -16.82 -0.63
CA ARG A 224 -0.71 -17.06 -1.11
C ARG A 224 -0.16 -15.82 -1.83
N LEU A 225 -0.94 -15.23 -2.73
CA LEU A 225 -0.57 -14.01 -3.44
C LEU A 225 -0.33 -12.85 -2.47
N HIS A 226 -1.22 -12.63 -1.50
CA HIS A 226 -1.05 -11.59 -0.49
C HIS A 226 0.27 -11.76 0.28
N GLN A 227 0.58 -12.98 0.72
CA GLN A 227 1.82 -13.27 1.44
C GLN A 227 3.06 -13.00 0.57
N CYS A 228 3.03 -13.37 -0.72
CA CYS A 228 4.09 -13.04 -1.66
C CYS A 228 4.27 -11.53 -1.81
N LEU A 229 3.19 -10.79 -2.02
CA LEU A 229 3.23 -9.33 -2.18
C LEU A 229 3.77 -8.63 -0.92
N VAL A 230 3.36 -9.07 0.27
CA VAL A 230 3.89 -8.55 1.54
C VAL A 230 5.39 -8.83 1.67
N LYS A 231 5.84 -10.05 1.35
CA LYS A 231 7.26 -10.41 1.39
C LYS A 231 8.09 -9.59 0.40
N MET A 232 7.60 -9.37 -0.82
CA MET A 232 8.28 -8.56 -1.84
C MET A 232 8.47 -7.12 -1.36
N VAL A 233 7.42 -6.48 -0.84
CA VAL A 233 7.49 -5.12 -0.28
C VAL A 233 8.51 -5.06 0.86
N GLN A 234 8.54 -6.07 1.73
CA GLN A 234 9.53 -6.12 2.81
C GLN A 234 10.97 -6.28 2.29
N HIS A 235 11.16 -6.96 1.15
CA HIS A 235 12.48 -7.25 0.57
C HIS A 235 13.03 -6.14 -0.34
N GLU A 236 12.23 -5.57 -1.25
CA GLU A 236 12.67 -4.49 -2.15
C GLU A 236 13.20 -3.27 -1.39
N GLU A 237 12.63 -2.98 -0.23
CA GLU A 237 13.10 -1.89 0.60
C GLU A 237 14.50 -2.11 1.19
N TRP A 238 14.97 -3.36 1.31
CA TRP A 238 16.34 -3.65 1.75
C TRP A 238 17.38 -3.22 0.71
N LYS A 239 17.05 -3.38 -0.58
CA LYS A 239 17.91 -2.99 -1.71
C LYS A 239 18.12 -1.47 -1.80
N LEU A 240 17.23 -0.66 -1.22
CA LEU A 240 17.34 0.81 -1.20
C LEU A 240 18.20 1.37 -0.05
N ILE A 241 18.59 0.54 0.92
CA ILE A 241 19.35 0.97 2.12
C ILE A 241 20.83 0.66 2.00
N LEU A 242 21.18 -0.42 1.28
CA LEU A 242 22.57 -0.73 1.02
C LEU A 242 23.05 0.20 -0.11
N PRO A 243 24.17 0.94 0.08
CA PRO A 243 24.81 1.57 -1.06
C PRO A 243 25.07 0.47 -2.08
N GLN A 244 24.72 0.73 -3.35
CA GLN A 244 25.19 -0.11 -4.44
C GLN A 244 26.72 -0.14 -4.29
N GLN A 245 27.24 -1.25 -3.77
CA GLN A 245 28.63 -1.57 -3.95
C GLN A 245 28.68 -1.98 -5.41
N ASP A 246 29.00 -1.01 -6.27
CA ASP A 246 29.34 -1.26 -7.65
C ASP A 246 30.47 -2.31 -7.66
N GLU A 247 30.16 -3.51 -8.15
CA GLU A 247 31.16 -4.48 -8.62
C GLU A 247 31.70 -4.04 -9.98
#